data_AF-A0A4Y2DIH2-F1
#
_entry.id   AF-A0A4Y2DIH2-F1
#
_cell.length_a   1.000
_cell.length_b   1.000
_cell.length_c   1.000
_cell.angle_alpha   90.00
_cell.angle_beta   90.00
_cell.angle_gamma   90.00
#
_symmetry.space_group_name_H-M   'P 1'
#
loop_
_entity.id
_entity.type
_entity.pdbx_description
1 polymer ?
#
loop_
_entity_poly.entity_id
_entity_poly.type
_entity_poly.pdbx_seq_one_letter_code
_entity_poly.pdbx_strand_id
1 'polypeptide(L)'
;MALVNWDYSFIYIDVGCNGCVSDEGVFQNSSLYTKLEEGSLFSPAGCIIGDDAFPLKPYLIKPYKLSPLTTEQKIFNYRLSRARRVSENAFGILVSRFKILSRKIECQMQTTDKIVKASCALHNWLGKTSSKLYFARGSLDEILETGEVMPGRWRSEITELYNIQDIFGRHRRTTKLAKLHY
;
A
#
# COMPACT_ATOMS: atom_id res chain seq x y z
N MET A 1 3.88 -8.15 2.43
CA MET A 1 3.18 -7.21 3.35
C MET A 1 4.09 -6.01 3.64
N ALA A 2 3.56 -4.82 3.83
CA ALA A 2 4.36 -3.69 4.30
C ALA A 2 3.56 -2.78 5.24
N LEU A 3 4.26 -2.07 6.11
CA LEU A 3 3.71 -1.01 6.95
C LEU A 3 4.29 0.32 6.51
N VAL A 4 3.43 1.30 6.29
CA VAL A 4 3.77 2.62 5.77
C VAL A 4 3.40 3.68 6.80
N ASN A 5 4.30 4.63 7.02
CA ASN A 5 4.10 5.75 7.93
C ASN A 5 3.48 6.95 7.20
N TRP A 6 2.98 7.95 7.95
CA TRP A 6 2.28 9.13 7.42
C TRP A 6 3.08 9.96 6.41
N ASP A 7 4.42 9.85 6.44
CA ASP A 7 5.36 10.51 5.54
C ASP A 7 5.68 9.69 4.27
N TYR A 8 4.85 8.68 3.96
CA TYR A 8 5.00 7.76 2.82
C TYR A 8 6.23 6.85 2.90
N SER A 9 6.86 6.75 4.07
CA SER A 9 8.02 5.88 4.31
C SER A 9 7.60 4.46 4.69
N PHE A 10 8.27 3.46 4.12
CA PHE A 10 8.08 2.05 4.49
C PHE A 10 8.85 1.74 5.78
N ILE A 11 8.14 1.43 6.87
CA ILE A 11 8.74 1.14 8.18
C ILE A 11 8.86 -0.37 8.46
N TYR A 12 8.08 -1.18 7.74
CA TYR A 12 8.20 -2.64 7.76
C TYR A 12 7.94 -3.17 6.36
N ILE A 13 8.73 -4.15 5.92
CA ILE A 13 8.56 -4.80 4.61
C ILE A 13 8.84 -6.29 4.78
N ASP A 14 7.89 -7.09 4.35
CA ASP A 14 7.95 -8.54 4.32
C ASP A 14 7.67 -9.03 2.90
N VAL A 15 8.66 -9.69 2.30
CA VAL A 15 8.66 -10.13 0.90
C VAL A 15 8.99 -11.62 0.88
N GLY A 16 8.40 -12.34 -0.07
CA GLY A 16 8.65 -13.77 -0.27
C GLY A 16 7.57 -14.69 0.30
N CYS A 17 6.44 -14.16 0.78
CA CYS A 17 5.32 -15.01 1.17
C CYS A 17 4.67 -15.67 -0.07
N ASN A 18 4.31 -16.94 0.07
CA ASN A 18 3.69 -17.70 -1.02
C ASN A 18 2.29 -17.15 -1.35
N GLY A 19 1.97 -17.01 -2.63
CA GLY A 19 0.73 -16.36 -3.10
C GLY A 19 -0.57 -17.12 -2.78
N CYS A 20 -0.48 -18.29 -2.15
CA CYS A 20 -1.62 -19.08 -1.69
C CYS A 20 -2.06 -18.77 -0.25
N VAL A 21 -1.31 -17.94 0.48
CA VAL A 21 -1.62 -17.57 1.86
C VAL A 21 -2.54 -16.35 1.86
N SER A 22 -3.59 -16.37 2.71
CA SER A 22 -4.47 -15.21 2.88
C SER A 22 -3.72 -14.02 3.50
N ASP A 23 -4.17 -12.80 3.26
CA ASP A 23 -3.54 -11.59 3.85
C ASP A 23 -3.47 -11.67 5.39
N GLU A 24 -4.50 -12.24 6.02
CA GLU A 24 -4.51 -12.55 7.46
C GLU A 24 -3.43 -13.56 7.85
N GLY A 25 -3.26 -14.64 7.08
CA GLY A 25 -2.22 -15.63 7.33
C GLY A 25 -0.81 -15.05 7.14
N VAL A 26 -0.62 -14.17 6.16
CA VAL A 26 0.65 -13.44 5.97
C VAL A 26 0.93 -12.56 7.18
N PHE A 27 -0.08 -11.87 7.70
CA PHE A 27 0.06 -11.03 8.88
C PHE A 27 0.42 -11.83 10.12
N GLN A 28 -0.34 -12.87 10.45
CA GLN A 28 -0.15 -13.68 11.66
C GLN A 28 1.23 -14.38 11.69
N ASN A 29 1.76 -14.76 10.53
CA ASN A 29 3.08 -15.40 10.42
C ASN A 29 4.26 -14.40 10.32
N SER A 30 3.99 -13.10 10.41
CA SER A 30 5.02 -12.07 10.27
C SER A 30 5.74 -11.77 11.58
N SER A 31 7.00 -11.35 11.48
CA SER A 31 7.74 -10.81 12.63
C SER A 31 7.11 -9.54 13.20
N LEU A 32 6.35 -8.80 12.37
CA LEU A 32 5.57 -7.64 12.79
C LEU A 32 4.47 -8.04 13.78
N TYR A 33 3.74 -9.10 13.51
CA TYR A 33 2.66 -9.58 14.39
C TYR A 33 3.18 -10.00 15.76
N THR A 34 4.30 -10.73 15.80
CA THR A 34 4.91 -11.16 17.08
C THR A 34 5.26 -9.96 17.95
N LYS A 35 5.96 -8.97 17.38
CA LYS A 35 6.35 -7.76 18.11
C LYS A 35 5.17 -6.88 18.53
N LEU A 36 4.08 -6.91 17.76
CA LEU A 36 2.83 -6.20 18.08
C LEU A 36 2.13 -6.80 19.29
N GLU A 37 2.02 -8.12 19.34
CA GLU A 37 1.41 -8.83 20.47
C GLU A 37 2.27 -8.72 21.74
N GLU A 38 3.59 -8.62 21.61
CA GLU A 38 4.51 -8.32 22.72
C GLU A 38 4.44 -6.87 23.23
N GLY A 39 3.71 -5.98 22.54
CA GLY A 39 3.59 -4.57 22.92
C GLY A 39 4.87 -3.74 22.73
N SER A 40 5.84 -4.26 21.97
CA SER A 40 7.19 -3.66 21.87
C SER A 40 7.34 -2.59 20.78
N LEU A 41 6.36 -2.48 19.87
CA LEU A 41 6.48 -1.68 18.64
C LEU A 41 5.76 -0.33 18.68
N PHE A 42 4.68 -0.19 19.44
CA PHE A 42 3.88 1.05 19.47
C PHE A 42 3.66 1.52 20.90
N SER A 43 3.83 2.82 21.10
CA SER A 43 3.28 3.52 22.27
C SER A 43 1.75 3.39 22.27
N PRO A 44 1.06 3.42 23.42
CA PRO A 44 -0.40 3.23 23.52
C PRO A 44 -1.26 4.15 22.63
N ALA A 45 -0.68 5.22 22.08
CA ALA A 45 -1.35 6.18 21.20
C ALA A 45 -1.24 5.84 19.69
N GLY A 46 -0.44 4.84 19.29
CA GLY A 46 -0.26 4.46 17.88
C GLY A 46 -1.28 3.41 17.44
N CYS A 47 -1.89 3.59 16.26
CA CYS A 47 -2.79 2.62 15.66
C CYS A 47 -2.40 2.33 14.20
N ILE A 48 -2.42 1.06 13.82
CA ILE A 48 -2.29 0.60 12.44
C ILE A 48 -3.66 0.59 11.78
N ILE A 49 -3.71 1.01 10.52
CA ILE A 49 -4.92 0.94 9.70
C ILE A 49 -4.75 -0.24 8.75
N GLY A 50 -5.57 -1.26 8.95
CA GLY A 50 -5.65 -2.42 8.08
C GLY A 50 -6.75 -2.28 7.04
N ASP A 51 -6.64 -3.08 5.99
CA ASP A 51 -7.79 -3.37 5.16
C ASP A 51 -8.75 -4.35 5.84
N ASP A 52 -9.74 -4.76 5.07
CA ASP A 52 -10.82 -5.60 5.53
C ASP A 52 -10.42 -7.09 5.75
N ALA A 53 -9.28 -7.52 5.26
CA ALA A 53 -8.74 -8.87 5.45
C ALA A 53 -8.03 -9.03 6.79
N PHE A 54 -7.58 -7.95 7.43
CA PHE A 54 -6.91 -8.03 8.74
C PHE A 54 -7.90 -8.17 9.90
N PRO A 55 -7.52 -8.82 11.02
CA PRO A 55 -8.35 -8.91 12.21
C PRO A 55 -8.40 -7.58 12.98
N LEU A 56 -9.52 -7.27 13.63
CA LEU A 56 -9.62 -6.12 14.54
C LEU A 56 -8.82 -6.40 15.82
N LYS A 57 -7.88 -5.51 16.18
CA LYS A 57 -7.03 -5.61 17.38
C LYS A 57 -6.92 -4.26 18.08
N PRO A 58 -6.49 -4.18 19.35
CA PRO A 58 -6.30 -2.91 20.05
C PRO A 58 -5.37 -1.92 19.33
N TYR A 59 -4.44 -2.44 18.52
CA TYR A 59 -3.49 -1.66 17.73
C TYR A 59 -3.79 -1.69 16.22
N LEU A 60 -4.84 -2.38 15.75
CA LEU A 60 -5.17 -2.53 14.34
C LEU A 60 -6.67 -2.29 14.09
N ILE A 61 -6.97 -1.17 13.44
CA ILE A 61 -8.32 -0.77 13.07
C ILE A 61 -8.62 -1.14 11.61
N LYS A 62 -9.84 -1.60 11.35
CA LYS A 62 -10.35 -2.01 10.03
C LYS A 62 -11.74 -1.40 9.76
N PRO A 63 -12.21 -1.36 8.50
CA PRO A 63 -13.54 -0.81 8.19
C PRO A 63 -14.69 -1.71 8.70
N TYR A 64 -15.85 -1.10 8.95
CA TYR A 64 -17.10 -1.82 9.20
C TYR A 64 -17.61 -2.49 7.91
N LYS A 65 -18.06 -3.75 8.02
CA LYS A 65 -18.48 -4.59 6.88
C LYS A 65 -20.00 -4.78 6.77
N LEU A 66 -20.71 -4.76 7.89
CA LEU A 66 -22.10 -5.23 7.96
C LEU A 66 -23.07 -4.16 7.44
N SER A 67 -23.92 -4.55 6.49
CA SER A 67 -24.96 -3.70 5.93
C SER A 67 -26.31 -4.01 6.60
N PRO A 68 -27.17 -3.01 6.87
CA PRO A 68 -26.97 -1.58 6.61
C PRO A 68 -26.00 -0.93 7.61
N LEU A 69 -25.06 -0.13 7.09
CA LEU A 69 -24.18 0.69 7.92
C LEU A 69 -24.92 1.93 8.44
N THR A 70 -24.72 2.26 9.72
CA THR A 70 -25.19 3.53 10.28
C THR A 70 -24.44 4.71 9.65
N THR A 71 -24.97 5.93 9.82
CA THR A 71 -24.33 7.16 9.33
C THR A 71 -22.92 7.32 9.93
N GLU A 72 -22.74 7.03 11.21
CA GLU A 72 -21.48 7.12 11.92
C GLU A 72 -20.47 6.11 11.38
N GLN A 73 -20.91 4.87 11.10
CA GLN A 73 -20.06 3.84 10.50
C GLN A 73 -19.62 4.20 9.08
N LYS A 74 -20.50 4.83 8.28
CA LYS A 74 -20.15 5.36 6.96
C LYS A 74 -19.11 6.47 7.05
N ILE A 75 -19.29 7.42 7.97
CA ILE A 75 -18.31 8.51 8.22
C ILE A 75 -16.96 7.92 8.65
N PHE A 76 -16.98 6.93 9.55
CA PHE A 76 -15.78 6.23 9.98
C PHE A 76 -15.07 5.54 8.82
N ASN A 77 -15.77 4.73 8.03
CA ASN A 77 -15.20 4.04 6.87
C ASN A 77 -14.62 5.03 5.84
N TYR A 78 -15.28 6.16 5.63
CA TYR A 78 -14.78 7.24 4.78
C TYR A 78 -13.45 7.82 5.31
N ARG A 79 -13.38 8.14 6.61
CA ARG A 79 -12.14 8.65 7.23
C ARG A 79 -11.01 7.60 7.19
N LEU A 80 -11.34 6.34 7.45
CA LEU A 80 -10.38 5.24 7.39
C LEU A 80 -9.84 5.04 5.96
N SER A 81 -10.71 5.10 4.95
CA SER A 81 -10.34 5.09 3.54
C SER A 81 -9.37 6.23 3.20
N ARG A 82 -9.66 7.46 3.67
CA ARG A 82 -8.76 8.60 3.48
C ARG A 82 -7.37 8.35 4.05
N ALA A 83 -7.28 7.75 5.23
CA ALA A 83 -5.99 7.45 5.86
C ALA A 83 -5.21 6.36 5.09
N ARG A 84 -5.90 5.36 4.53
CA ARG A 84 -5.25 4.32 3.68
C ARG A 84 -4.61 4.87 2.41
N ARG A 85 -5.03 6.04 1.92
CA ARG A 85 -4.41 6.71 0.76
C ARG A 85 -2.92 6.97 0.94
N VAL A 86 -2.43 7.10 2.18
CA VAL A 86 -0.99 7.20 2.45
C VAL A 86 -0.25 5.97 1.93
N SER A 87 -0.71 4.77 2.28
CA SER A 87 -0.11 3.53 1.78
C SER A 87 -0.27 3.37 0.27
N GLU A 88 -1.44 3.71 -0.29
CA GLU A 88 -1.68 3.66 -1.73
C GLU A 88 -0.73 4.58 -2.50
N ASN A 89 -0.57 5.83 -2.03
CA ASN A 89 0.38 6.80 -2.60
C ASN A 89 1.83 6.29 -2.52
N ALA A 90 2.25 5.74 -1.38
CA ALA A 90 3.60 5.24 -1.20
C ALA A 90 3.91 4.10 -2.19
N PHE A 91 3.02 3.11 -2.31
CA PHE A 91 3.15 2.04 -3.29
C PHE A 91 3.09 2.54 -4.73
N GLY A 92 2.17 3.47 -5.01
CA GLY A 92 2.00 4.07 -6.33
C GLY A 92 3.26 4.76 -6.82
N ILE A 93 3.85 5.61 -5.98
CA ILE A 93 5.11 6.29 -6.29
C ILE A 93 6.26 5.30 -6.43
N LEU A 94 6.36 4.32 -5.53
CA LEU A 94 7.38 3.30 -5.59
C LEU A 94 7.36 2.57 -6.95
N VAL A 95 6.18 2.12 -7.41
CA VAL A 95 6.04 1.40 -8.68
C VAL A 95 6.28 2.32 -9.88
N SER A 96 5.77 3.55 -9.86
CA SER A 96 6.00 4.53 -10.94
C SER A 96 7.49 4.86 -11.11
N ARG A 97 8.21 5.10 -10.00
CA ARG A 97 9.62 5.47 -10.01
C ARG A 97 10.52 4.28 -10.33
N PHE A 98 10.30 3.16 -9.66
CA PHE A 98 11.06 1.93 -9.87
C PHE A 98 10.29 1.01 -10.82
N LYS A 99 10.23 1.40 -12.10
CA LYS A 99 9.50 0.69 -13.18
C LYS A 99 9.83 -0.81 -13.32
N ILE A 100 10.93 -1.28 -12.73
CA ILE A 100 11.20 -2.71 -12.62
C ILE A 100 10.11 -3.46 -11.84
N LEU A 101 9.44 -2.80 -10.88
CA LEU A 101 8.36 -3.34 -10.07
C LEU A 101 7.01 -3.39 -10.79
N SER A 102 6.84 -2.65 -11.90
CA SER A 102 5.60 -2.67 -12.68
C SER A 102 5.57 -3.84 -13.68
N ARG A 103 6.68 -4.55 -13.87
CA ARG A 103 6.81 -5.67 -14.81
C ARG A 103 7.10 -6.98 -14.07
N LYS A 104 6.87 -8.09 -14.75
CA LYS A 104 7.36 -9.39 -14.28
C LYS A 104 8.88 -9.34 -14.16
N ILE A 105 9.39 -9.68 -12.97
CA ILE A 105 10.82 -9.74 -12.70
C ILE A 105 11.29 -11.15 -13.01
N GLU A 106 12.02 -11.32 -14.12
CA GLU A 106 12.55 -12.62 -14.56
C GLU A 106 13.90 -12.91 -13.89
N CYS A 107 13.87 -13.12 -12.58
CA CYS A 107 15.04 -13.56 -11.84
C CYS A 107 14.65 -14.52 -10.71
N GLN A 108 15.67 -15.07 -10.03
CA GLN A 108 15.47 -15.94 -8.87
C GLN A 108 14.73 -15.20 -7.76
N MET A 109 13.89 -15.91 -7.01
CA MET A 109 13.06 -15.34 -5.93
C MET A 109 13.90 -14.55 -4.91
N GLN A 110 15.08 -15.06 -4.53
CA GLN A 110 15.95 -14.33 -3.59
C GLN A 110 16.46 -12.99 -4.15
N THR A 111 16.63 -12.91 -5.47
CA THR A 111 17.03 -11.66 -6.15
C THR A 111 15.85 -10.71 -6.26
N THR A 112 14.66 -11.21 -6.56
CA THR A 112 13.42 -10.42 -6.55
C THR A 112 13.18 -9.78 -5.17
N ASP A 113 13.35 -10.54 -4.09
CA ASP A 113 13.20 -10.01 -2.73
C ASP A 113 14.19 -8.86 -2.44
N LYS A 114 15.44 -9.00 -2.89
CA LYS A 114 16.46 -7.95 -2.78
C LYS A 114 16.10 -6.72 -3.60
N ILE A 115 15.57 -6.88 -4.81
CA ILE A 115 15.12 -5.77 -5.66
C ILE A 115 14.00 -4.99 -4.98
N VAL A 116 12.99 -5.69 -4.44
CA VAL A 116 11.87 -5.05 -3.74
C VAL A 116 12.36 -4.31 -2.50
N LYS A 117 13.15 -4.97 -1.64
CA LYS A 117 13.69 -4.36 -0.41
C LYS A 117 14.59 -3.16 -0.72
N ALA A 118 15.47 -3.26 -1.72
CA ALA A 118 16.32 -2.17 -2.15
C ALA A 118 15.50 -0.99 -2.71
N SER A 119 14.46 -1.26 -3.50
CA SER A 119 13.58 -0.21 -4.04
C SER A 119 12.89 0.57 -2.92
N CYS A 120 12.34 -0.11 -1.91
CA CYS A 120 11.74 0.57 -0.77
C CYS A 120 12.76 1.34 0.08
N ALA A 121 13.97 0.80 0.28
CA ALA A 121 15.03 1.50 1.00
C ALA A 121 15.46 2.79 0.26
N LEU A 122 15.60 2.72 -1.07
CA LEU A 122 15.89 3.88 -1.90
C LEU A 122 14.74 4.89 -1.92
N HIS A 123 13.48 4.43 -1.98
CA HIS A 123 12.30 5.28 -1.84
C HIS A 123 12.34 6.08 -0.54
N ASN A 124 12.57 5.41 0.59
CA ASN A 124 12.68 6.08 1.89
C ASN A 124 13.83 7.08 1.92
N TRP A 125 15.00 6.69 1.39
CA TRP A 125 16.16 7.57 1.34
C TRP A 125 15.89 8.83 0.51
N LEU A 126 15.35 8.68 -0.70
CA LEU A 126 14.98 9.79 -1.59
C LEU A 126 13.87 10.67 -0.98
N GLY A 127 12.87 10.04 -0.34
CA GLY A 127 11.82 10.74 0.39
C GLY A 127 12.38 11.61 1.52
N LYS A 128 13.44 11.14 2.19
CA LYS A 128 14.09 11.88 3.29
C LYS A 128 15.07 12.95 2.82
N THR A 129 15.93 12.64 1.84
CA THR A 129 16.99 13.57 1.39
C THR A 129 16.51 14.58 0.36
N SER A 130 15.49 14.23 -0.42
CA SER A 130 15.06 14.99 -1.60
C SER A 130 13.53 15.11 -1.69
N SER A 131 12.84 15.15 -0.54
CA SER A 131 11.37 15.14 -0.40
C SER A 131 10.63 16.00 -1.43
N LYS A 132 11.00 17.28 -1.57
CA LYS A 132 10.34 18.22 -2.49
C LYS A 132 10.42 17.82 -3.97
N LEU A 133 11.51 17.17 -4.37
CA LEU A 133 11.72 16.71 -5.75
C LEU A 133 11.11 15.32 -5.96
N TYR A 134 11.23 14.46 -4.94
CA TYR A 134 10.74 13.09 -5.00
C TYR A 134 9.21 13.04 -4.99
N PHE A 135 8.61 13.76 -4.05
CA PHE A 135 7.17 14.01 -3.89
C PHE A 135 6.78 15.38 -4.47
N ALA A 136 7.11 15.61 -5.74
CA ALA A 136 6.78 16.86 -6.42
C ALA A 136 5.25 17.12 -6.42
N ARG A 137 4.84 18.39 -6.53
CA ARG A 137 3.42 18.77 -6.56
C ARG A 137 2.63 17.98 -7.61
N GLY A 138 1.45 17.48 -7.23
CA GLY A 138 0.63 16.62 -8.07
C GLY A 138 1.15 15.19 -8.26
N SER A 139 2.25 14.80 -7.61
CA SER A 139 2.67 13.38 -7.59
C SER A 139 1.79 12.54 -6.67
N LEU A 140 1.30 13.10 -5.57
CA LEU A 140 0.45 12.46 -4.57
C LEU A 140 -1.02 12.79 -4.82
N ASP A 141 -1.91 11.95 -4.30
CA ASP A 141 -3.33 12.32 -4.21
C ASP A 141 -3.51 13.54 -3.31
N GLU A 142 -4.28 14.51 -3.79
CA GLU A 142 -4.61 15.73 -3.06
C GLU A 142 -6.13 15.76 -2.83
N ILE A 143 -6.55 16.22 -1.64
CA ILE A 143 -7.97 16.41 -1.32
C ILE A 143 -8.27 17.89 -1.54
N LEU A 144 -9.19 18.15 -2.46
CA LEU A 144 -9.65 19.51 -2.77
C LEU A 144 -10.56 20.02 -1.64
N GLU A 145 -10.74 21.35 -1.56
CA GLU A 145 -11.65 21.98 -0.60
C GLU A 145 -13.09 21.48 -0.73
N THR A 146 -13.48 21.03 -1.94
CA THR A 146 -14.78 20.41 -2.24
C THR A 146 -14.96 19.02 -1.61
N GLY A 147 -13.89 18.42 -1.05
CA GLY A 147 -13.86 17.05 -0.56
C GLY A 147 -13.58 16.01 -1.64
N GLU A 148 -13.48 16.42 -2.91
CA GLU A 148 -13.07 15.58 -4.02
C GLU A 148 -11.58 15.25 -3.97
N VAL A 149 -11.21 14.13 -4.60
CA VAL A 149 -9.82 13.67 -4.65
C VAL A 149 -9.26 13.98 -6.02
N MET A 150 -8.24 14.83 -6.07
CA MET A 150 -7.41 14.97 -7.25
C MET A 150 -6.39 13.82 -7.25
N PRO A 151 -6.44 12.91 -8.23
CA PRO A 151 -5.53 11.76 -8.25
C PRO A 151 -4.09 12.22 -8.51
N GLY A 152 -3.14 11.62 -7.78
CA GLY A 152 -1.72 11.82 -8.01
C GLY A 152 -1.29 11.24 -9.35
N ARG A 153 -0.25 11.85 -9.95
CA ARG A 153 0.29 11.46 -11.27
C ARG A 153 0.65 9.98 -11.38
N TRP A 154 1.05 9.34 -10.28
CA TRP A 154 1.38 7.91 -10.29
C TRP A 154 0.19 7.05 -10.74
N ARG A 155 -1.07 7.48 -10.52
CA ARG A 155 -2.25 6.71 -10.92
C ARG A 155 -2.38 6.59 -12.43
N SER A 156 -2.13 7.68 -13.17
CA SER A 156 -2.14 7.64 -14.64
C SER A 156 -0.92 6.91 -15.17
N GLU A 157 0.27 7.15 -14.61
CA GLU A 157 1.52 6.50 -15.03
C GLU A 157 1.44 4.97 -14.88
N ILE A 158 0.89 4.47 -13.77
CA ILE A 158 0.69 3.04 -13.57
C ILE A 158 -0.35 2.48 -14.55
N THR A 159 -1.44 3.19 -14.79
CA THR A 159 -2.48 2.75 -15.75
C THR A 159 -1.91 2.65 -17.16
N GLU A 160 -1.12 3.63 -17.60
CA GLU A 160 -0.41 3.61 -18.88
C GLU A 160 0.57 2.45 -18.98
N LEU A 161 1.33 2.17 -17.91
CA LEU A 161 2.26 1.04 -17.87
C LEU A 161 1.54 -0.30 -18.08
N TYR A 162 0.38 -0.49 -17.46
CA TYR A 162 -0.42 -1.71 -17.68
C TYR A 162 -1.02 -1.78 -19.08
N ASN A 163 -1.53 -0.66 -19.61
CA ASN A 163 -2.07 -0.62 -20.97
C ASN A 163 -1.00 -0.94 -22.04
N ILE A 164 0.23 -0.45 -21.86
CA ILE A 164 1.37 -0.78 -22.73
C ILE A 164 1.66 -2.28 -22.66
N GLN A 165 1.65 -2.87 -21.46
CA GLN A 165 1.87 -4.31 -21.29
C GLN A 165 0.78 -5.15 -21.97
N ASP A 166 -0.48 -4.73 -21.91
CA ASP A 166 -1.58 -5.42 -22.59
C ASP A 166 -1.46 -5.33 -24.13
N ILE A 167 -0.92 -4.23 -24.66
CA ILE A 167 -0.64 -4.05 -26.10
C ILE A 167 0.49 -4.98 -26.56
N PHE A 168 1.56 -5.10 -25.79
CA PHE A 168 2.71 -5.97 -26.11
C PHE A 168 2.54 -7.43 -25.65
N GLY A 169 1.53 -7.71 -24.82
CA GLY A 169 1.31 -8.97 -24.12
C GLY A 169 -0.07 -9.57 -24.39
N ARG A 170 -0.38 -9.89 -25.65
CA ARG A 170 -1.42 -10.90 -25.90
C ARG A 170 -0.92 -12.26 -25.42
N HIS A 171 -1.14 -12.59 -24.15
CA HIS A 171 -1.60 -13.92 -23.70
C HIS A 171 -1.93 -13.96 -22.18
N ARG A 172 -3.19 -14.34 -21.91
CA ARG A 172 -3.81 -14.86 -20.68
C ARG A 172 -3.96 -13.92 -19.46
N ARG A 173 -5.21 -13.44 -19.33
CA ARG A 173 -5.88 -12.95 -18.11
C ARG A 173 -5.66 -13.88 -16.91
N THR A 174 -5.18 -13.34 -15.80
CA THR A 174 -5.74 -13.54 -14.43
C THR A 174 -4.90 -12.78 -13.40
N THR A 175 -5.26 -11.53 -13.12
CA THR A 175 -5.09 -10.98 -11.78
C THR A 175 -6.36 -10.18 -11.49
N LYS A 176 -7.11 -10.60 -10.47
CA LYS A 176 -8.21 -9.82 -9.93
C LYS A 176 -7.63 -8.49 -9.48
N LEU A 177 -7.79 -7.46 -10.31
CA LEU A 177 -7.76 -6.09 -9.86
C LEU A 177 -8.78 -5.99 -8.72
N ALA A 178 -8.28 -5.75 -7.52
CA ALA A 178 -9.09 -5.22 -6.44
C ALA A 178 -9.74 -3.94 -6.97
N LYS A 179 -10.99 -4.08 -7.38
CA LYS A 179 -11.90 -3.00 -7.67
C LYS A 179 -11.99 -2.15 -6.40
N LEU A 180 -11.15 -1.12 -6.29
CA LEU A 180 -11.42 0.06 -5.49
C LEU A 180 -12.45 0.89 -6.26
N HIS A 181 -13.67 0.36 -6.35
CA HIS A 181 -14.85 1.18 -6.56
C HIS A 181 -15.40 1.47 -5.16
N TYR A 182 -15.28 2.73 -4.74
CA TYR A 182 -16.26 3.32 -3.82
C TYR A 182 -17.46 3.76 -4.65
#